data_AF-A0A1H9X9L0-F1
#
_entry.id   AF-A0A1H9X9L0-F1
#
_cell.length_a   1.000
_cell.length_b   1.000
_cell.length_c   1.000
_cell.angle_alpha   90.00
_cell.angle_beta   90.00
_cell.angle_gamma   90.00
#
_symmetry.space_group_name_H-M   'P 1'
#
loop_
_entity.id
_entity.type
_entity.pdbx_description
1 polymer ?
#
loop_
_entity_poly.entity_id
_entity_poly.type
_entity_poly.pdbx_seq_one_letter_code
_entity_poly.pdbx_strand_id
1 'polypeptide(L)' 'MKSLVLPAALGLAALSAMPAAATSQLEALAQNKLDRYNVDVDASTLDTQALAEIKFVDTNPREHSRAEIRALLYQAAR' A
#
# COMPACT_ATOMS: atom_id res chain seq x y z
N MET A 1 4.97 32.59 24.32
CA MET A 1 4.34 31.34 23.84
C MET A 1 4.83 31.12 22.42
N LYS A 2 5.73 30.15 22.20
CA LYS A 2 6.43 29.98 20.92
C LYS A 2 5.87 28.72 20.27
N SER A 3 4.85 28.89 19.43
CA SER A 3 4.23 27.79 18.70
C SER A 3 5.21 27.25 17.67
N LEU A 4 5.68 26.03 17.88
CA LEU A 4 6.44 25.27 16.90
C LEU A 4 5.46 24.68 15.90
N VAL A 5 5.45 25.24 14.69
CA VAL A 5 4.82 24.64 13.52
C VAL A 5 5.69 23.44 13.13
N LEU A 6 5.19 22.21 13.37
CA LEU A 6 5.82 21.02 12.81
C LEU A 6 5.49 20.94 11.31
N PRO A 7 6.49 20.97 10.41
CA PRO A 7 6.25 20.77 9.00
C PRO A 7 5.89 19.30 8.74
N ALA A 8 4.89 19.08 7.89
CA ALA A 8 4.34 17.80 7.47
C ALA A 8 5.31 16.98 6.59
N ALA A 9 6.51 16.70 7.08
CA ALA A 9 7.51 15.84 6.46
C ALA A 9 7.62 14.46 7.14
N LEU A 10 6.76 14.17 8.12
CA LEU A 10 6.82 12.94 8.93
C LEU A 10 6.21 11.69 8.27
N GLY A 11 5.67 11.78 7.05
CA GLY A 11 5.03 10.64 6.39
C GLY A 11 6.00 9.53 5.97
N LEU A 12 7.26 9.87 5.64
CA LEU A 12 8.25 8.90 5.13
C LEU A 12 9.19 8.36 6.20
N ALA A 13 9.39 9.09 7.31
CA ALA A 13 10.31 8.70 8.37
C ALA A 13 9.71 7.70 9.38
N ALA A 14 8.39 7.45 9.33
CA ALA A 14 7.71 6.50 10.21
C ALA A 14 7.75 5.04 9.70
N LEU A 15 8.16 4.82 8.45
CA LEU A 15 8.17 3.48 7.85
C LEU A 15 9.30 2.60 8.41
N SER A 16 10.42 3.21 8.80
CA SER A 16 11.61 2.51 9.31
C SER A 16 11.45 1.95 10.74
N ALA A 17 10.32 2.23 11.41
CA ALA A 17 9.98 1.70 12.72
C ALA A 17 8.53 1.17 12.76
N MET A 18 7.99 0.74 11.61
CA MET A 18 6.67 0.12 11.55
C MET A 18 6.69 -1.16 12.40
N PRO A 19 5.92 -1.25 13.50
CA PRO A 19 5.88 -2.47 14.29
C PRO A 19 5.36 -3.61 13.42
N ALA A 20 5.91 -4.83 13.58
CA ALA A 20 5.55 -6.01 12.78
C ALA A 20 4.02 -6.24 12.68
N ALA A 21 3.27 -5.86 13.71
CA ALA A 21 1.80 -5.91 13.70
C ALA A 21 1.13 -4.99 12.67
N ALA A 22 1.68 -3.81 12.39
CA ALA A 22 1.17 -2.89 11.37
C ALA A 22 1.54 -3.37 9.97
N THR A 23 2.68 -4.05 9.80
CA THR A 23 3.09 -4.73 8.58
C THR A 23 2.14 -5.89 8.25
N SER A 24 1.80 -6.73 9.23
CA SER A 24 0.83 -7.82 9.03
C SER A 24 -0.57 -7.33 8.64
N GLN A 25 -1.01 -6.17 9.15
CA GLN A 25 -2.27 -5.57 8.70
C GLN A 25 -2.18 -5.06 7.25
N LEU A 26 -1.03 -4.49 6.86
CA LEU A 26 -0.78 -4.06 5.48
C LEU A 26 -0.73 -5.25 4.51
N GLU A 27 -0.07 -6.34 4.89
CA GLU A 27 -0.04 -7.61 4.14
C GLU A 27 -1.45 -8.14 3.93
N ALA A 28 -2.26 -8.25 4.99
CA ALA A 28 -3.63 -8.75 4.88
C ALA A 28 -4.51 -7.89 3.96
N LEU A 29 -4.35 -6.56 4.03
CA LEU A 29 -5.07 -5.62 3.15
C LEU A 29 -4.61 -5.73 1.70
N ALA A 30 -3.29 -5.83 1.48
CA ALA A 30 -2.72 -6.01 0.17
C ALA A 30 -3.16 -7.34 -0.45
N GLN A 31 -3.06 -8.45 0.29
CA GLN A 31 -3.52 -9.77 -0.14
C GLN A 31 -5.00 -9.75 -0.53
N ASN A 32 -5.86 -9.15 0.29
CA ASN A 32 -7.29 -9.06 -0.03
C ASN A 32 -7.56 -8.30 -1.34
N LYS A 33 -6.80 -7.23 -1.62
CA LYS A 33 -6.88 -6.52 -2.90
C LYS A 33 -6.38 -7.39 -4.05
N LEU A 34 -5.21 -8.01 -3.91
CA LEU A 34 -4.64 -8.88 -4.94
C LEU A 34 -5.62 -10.00 -5.30
N ASP A 35 -6.19 -10.66 -4.30
CA ASP A 35 -7.22 -11.71 -4.46
C ASP A 35 -8.47 -11.18 -5.17
N ARG A 36 -9.01 -10.03 -4.74
CA ARG A 36 -10.19 -9.40 -5.35
C ARG A 36 -10.01 -9.15 -6.84
N TYR A 37 -8.79 -8.79 -7.26
CA TYR A 37 -8.45 -8.49 -8.65
C TYR A 37 -7.78 -9.66 -9.39
N ASN A 38 -7.70 -10.85 -8.77
CA ASN A 38 -7.07 -12.06 -9.31
C ASN A 38 -5.62 -11.78 -9.77
N VAL A 39 -4.85 -11.16 -8.88
CA VAL A 39 -3.41 -10.92 -9.06
C VAL A 39 -2.67 -12.04 -8.35
N ASP A 40 -1.85 -12.79 -9.10
CA ASP A 40 -1.10 -13.94 -8.57
C ASP A 40 0.22 -13.45 -7.95
N VAL A 41 0.10 -12.73 -6.84
CA VAL A 41 1.23 -12.22 -6.06
C VAL A 41 0.93 -12.50 -4.59
N ASP A 42 1.93 -13.00 -3.87
CA ASP A 42 1.87 -13.21 -2.43
C ASP A 42 2.34 -11.93 -1.71
N ALA A 43 1.43 -11.28 -0.99
CA ALA A 43 1.71 -10.05 -0.26
C ALA A 43 2.78 -10.24 0.83
N SER A 44 2.92 -11.44 1.41
CA SER A 44 3.94 -11.72 2.42
C SER A 44 5.36 -11.78 1.83
N THR A 45 5.49 -11.83 0.50
CA THR A 45 6.79 -11.74 -0.18
C THR A 45 7.17 -10.29 -0.55
N LEU A 46 6.25 -9.35 -0.37
CA LEU A 46 6.43 -7.94 -0.73
C LEU A 46 7.03 -7.13 0.41
N ASP A 47 7.85 -6.14 0.06
CA ASP A 47 8.37 -5.19 1.05
C ASP A 47 7.25 -4.24 1.53
N THR A 48 7.45 -3.64 2.71
CA THR A 48 6.49 -2.69 3.30
C THR A 48 6.16 -1.53 2.36
N GLN A 49 7.12 -1.11 1.53
CA GLN A 49 6.90 -0.08 0.51
C GLN A 49 5.90 -0.54 -0.57
N ALA A 50 6.08 -1.74 -1.13
CA ALA A 50 5.16 -2.32 -2.11
C ALA A 50 3.76 -2.54 -1.52
N LEU A 51 3.68 -3.01 -0.27
CA LEU A 51 2.42 -3.14 0.46
C LEU A 51 1.69 -1.81 0.63
N ALA A 52 2.43 -0.74 0.95
CA ALA A 52 1.86 0.59 1.05
C ALA A 52 1.35 1.08 -0.32
N GLU A 53 2.11 0.87 -1.39
CA GLU A 53 1.69 1.23 -2.75
C GLU A 53 0.40 0.51 -3.16
N ILE A 54 0.32 -0.80 -2.93
CA ILE A 54 -0.90 -1.61 -3.17
C ILE A 54 -2.11 -1.05 -2.41
N LYS A 55 -1.91 -0.61 -1.16
CA LYS A 55 -2.97 0.04 -0.39
C LYS A 55 -3.44 1.34 -1.05
N PHE A 56 -2.55 2.12 -1.64
CA PHE A 56 -2.87 3.38 -2.32
C PHE A 56 -3.34 3.24 -3.77
N VAL A 57 -3.22 2.05 -4.39
CA VAL A 57 -3.78 1.81 -5.73
C VAL A 57 -5.27 2.15 -5.74
N ASP A 58 -5.61 3.08 -6.64
CA ASP A 58 -6.98 3.49 -6.87
C ASP A 58 -7.77 2.33 -7.49
N THR A 59 -8.92 2.04 -6.87
CA THR A 59 -9.81 0.95 -7.26
C THR A 59 -11.18 1.47 -7.70
N ASN A 60 -11.28 2.77 -7.97
CA ASN A 60 -12.49 3.44 -8.41
C ASN A 60 -12.95 2.87 -9.76
N PRO A 61 -14.07 2.13 -9.80
CA PRO A 61 -14.54 1.47 -11.01
C PRO A 61 -15.07 2.46 -12.07
N ARG A 62 -15.20 3.74 -11.74
CA ARG A 62 -15.56 4.79 -12.70
C ARG A 62 -14.35 5.30 -13.49
N GLU A 63 -13.14 5.15 -12.93
CA GLU A 63 -11.90 5.67 -13.51
C GLU A 63 -11.02 4.56 -14.07
N HIS A 64 -11.11 3.35 -13.50
CA HIS A 64 -10.28 2.23 -13.91
C HIS A 64 -11.09 0.96 -14.13
N SER A 65 -10.79 0.31 -15.25
CA SER A 65 -11.24 -1.04 -15.57
C SER A 65 -10.54 -2.07 -14.67
N ARG A 66 -11.18 -3.21 -14.46
CA ARG A 66 -10.61 -4.33 -13.69
C ARG A 66 -9.22 -4.79 -14.19
N ALA A 67 -8.97 -4.69 -15.49
CA ALA A 67 -7.67 -5.02 -16.08
C ALA A 67 -6.59 -3.97 -15.75
N GLU A 68 -6.95 -2.69 -15.73
CA GLU A 68 -6.05 -1.59 -15.40
C GLU A 68 -5.67 -1.63 -13.92
N ILE A 69 -6.64 -1.87 -13.04
CA ILE A 69 -6.38 -2.04 -11.60
C ILE A 69 -5.40 -3.20 -11.37
N ARG A 70 -5.58 -4.32 -12.07
CA ARG A 70 -4.64 -5.46 -11.99
C ARG A 70 -3.25 -5.10 -12.51
N ALA A 71 -3.13 -4.32 -13.58
CA ALA A 71 -1.83 -3.85 -14.05
C ALA A 71 -1.14 -2.92 -13.03
N LEU A 72 -1.90 -2.01 -12.40
CA LEU A 72 -1.40 -1.14 -11.34
C LEU A 72 -0.95 -1.94 -10.10
N LEU A 73 -1.70 -2.98 -9.73
CA LEU A 73 -1.32 -3.87 -8.64
C LEU A 73 -0.03 -4.65 -8.93
N TYR A 74 0.15 -5.17 -10.16
CA TYR A 74 1.41 -5.80 -10.57
C TYR A 74 2.57 -4.81 -10.58
N GLN A 75 2.34 -3.56 -10.95
CA GLN A 75 3.37 -2.53 -10.94
C GLN A 75 3.78 -2.15 -9.51
N ALA A 76 2.82 -2.05 -8.58
CA ALA A 76 3.07 -1.78 -7.17
C ALA A 76 3.73 -2.96 -6.43
N ALA A 77 3.65 -4.17 -6.99
CA ALA A 77 4.21 -5.39 -6.45
C ALA A 77 5.63 -5.72 -6.98
N ARG A 78 6.23 -4.86 -7.81
CA ARG A 78 7.52 -5.08 -8.45
C ARG A 78 8.65 -4.35 -7.74
#